data_AF-B1VKW2-F1
#
_entry.id   AF-B1VKW2-F1
#
_cell.length_a   1.000
_cell.length_b   1.000
_cell.length_c   1.000
_cell.angle_alpha   90.00
_cell.angle_beta   90.00
_cell.angle_gamma   90.00
#
_symmetry.space_group_name_H-M   'P 1'
#
loop_
_entity.id
_entity.type
_entity.pdbx_description
1 polymer ?
#
loop_
_entity_poly.entity_id
_entity_poly.type
_entity_poly.pdbx_seq_one_letter_code
_entity_poly.pdbx_strand_id
1 'polypeptide(L)'
;MSSHRSGRPPTQRLFAAVLPPGTAVAALRTAVAPLHALPGAGELRWTRPEGWHFTLAFHGEVEHRRHTPHLTPARSRGGVDLRPFAAAPAGFGGERWEAGELRLVRSVPPVPGVPGERPRYETVRAWALGR
;
A
#
# COMPACT_ATOMS: atom_id res chain seq x y z
N MET A 1 -1.24 -40.39 -24.90
CA MET A 1 -0.06 -39.87 -24.17
C MET A 1 -0.35 -38.42 -23.79
N SER A 2 -0.97 -38.21 -22.63
CA SER A 2 -1.35 -36.87 -22.16
C SER A 2 -0.25 -36.34 -21.25
N SER A 3 0.54 -35.40 -21.78
CA SER A 3 1.59 -34.71 -21.03
C SER A 3 0.95 -33.87 -19.93
N HIS A 4 1.12 -34.29 -18.68
CA HIS A 4 0.88 -33.46 -17.49
C HIS A 4 1.83 -32.26 -17.57
N ARG A 5 1.35 -31.12 -18.06
CA ARG A 5 2.00 -29.83 -17.80
C ARG A 5 1.82 -29.54 -16.31
N SER A 6 2.86 -29.83 -15.51
CA SER A 6 3.05 -29.22 -14.20
C SER A 6 3.22 -27.71 -14.40
N GLY A 7 2.11 -26.99 -14.54
CA GLY A 7 2.09 -25.55 -14.37
C GLY A 7 2.25 -25.26 -12.89
N ARG A 8 3.36 -24.64 -12.49
CA ARG A 8 3.48 -24.03 -11.16
C ARG A 8 2.21 -23.21 -10.94
N PRO A 9 1.44 -23.41 -9.84
CA PRO A 9 0.27 -22.59 -9.59
C PRO A 9 0.69 -21.12 -9.66
N PRO A 10 -0.15 -20.23 -10.24
CA PRO A 10 0.21 -18.82 -10.40
C PRO A 10 0.69 -18.28 -9.06
N THR A 11 1.88 -17.69 -9.05
CA THR A 11 2.51 -17.14 -7.84
C THR A 11 1.59 -16.07 -7.26
N GLN A 12 0.89 -16.41 -6.18
CA GLN A 12 0.02 -15.45 -5.52
C GLN A 12 0.87 -14.33 -4.93
N ARG A 13 0.51 -13.08 -5.24
CA ARG A 13 1.15 -11.88 -4.67
C ARG A 13 0.51 -11.62 -3.31
N LEU A 14 1.14 -12.14 -2.26
CA LEU A 14 0.67 -12.05 -0.88
C LEU A 14 1.54 -11.09 -0.08
N PHE A 15 0.93 -10.39 0.88
CA PHE A 15 1.66 -9.58 1.85
C PHE A 15 0.94 -9.52 3.19
N ALA A 16 1.70 -9.35 4.27
CA ALA A 16 1.19 -9.09 5.61
C ALA A 16 1.07 -7.57 5.81
N ALA A 17 -0.05 -7.10 6.34
CA ALA A 17 -0.30 -5.69 6.57
C ALA A 17 -1.07 -5.42 7.86
N VAL A 18 -0.88 -4.20 8.38
CA VAL A 18 -1.72 -3.61 9.42
C VAL A 18 -2.41 -2.38 8.86
N LEU A 19 -3.67 -2.18 9.27
CA LEU A 19 -4.46 -1.03 8.86
C LEU A 19 -4.39 0.03 9.96
N PRO A 20 -4.11 1.30 9.62
CA PRO A 20 -4.21 2.38 10.60
C PRO A 20 -5.67 2.53 11.09
N PRO A 21 -5.88 2.87 12.38
CA PRO A 21 -7.21 3.20 12.88
C PRO A 21 -7.76 4.45 12.20
N GLY A 22 -9.08 4.65 12.26
CA GLY A 22 -9.76 5.78 11.61
C GLY A 22 -9.21 7.15 12.01
N THR A 23 -8.77 7.32 13.27
CA THR A 23 -8.13 8.53 13.77
C THR A 23 -6.79 8.81 13.08
N ALA A 24 -5.93 7.80 12.94
CA ALA A 24 -4.66 7.91 12.22
C ALA A 24 -4.88 8.19 10.72
N VAL A 25 -5.89 7.57 10.11
CA VAL A 25 -6.30 7.88 8.72
C VAL A 25 -6.75 9.33 8.60
N ALA A 26 -7.59 9.82 9.52
CA ALA A 26 -8.06 11.20 9.50
C ALA A 26 -6.91 12.20 9.63
N ALA A 27 -5.98 11.98 10.58
CA ALA A 27 -4.80 12.82 10.76
C ALA A 27 -3.92 12.83 9.49
N LEU A 28 -3.67 11.67 8.90
CA LEU A 28 -2.89 11.57 7.67
C LEU A 28 -3.59 12.25 6.48
N ARG A 29 -4.93 12.14 6.37
CA ARG A 29 -5.71 12.86 5.34
C ARG A 29 -5.52 14.37 5.45
N THR A 30 -5.59 14.91 6.66
CA THR A 30 -5.33 16.34 6.88
C THR A 30 -3.91 16.73 6.48
N ALA A 31 -2.92 15.91 6.85
CA ALA A 31 -1.52 16.18 6.54
C ALA A 31 -1.22 16.15 5.03
N VAL A 32 -1.86 15.25 4.27
CA VAL A 32 -1.63 15.15 2.82
C VAL A 32 -2.55 16.03 1.98
N ALA A 33 -3.59 16.63 2.57
CA ALA A 33 -4.54 17.48 1.83
C ALA A 33 -3.87 18.64 1.08
N PRO A 34 -2.91 19.40 1.66
CA PRO A 34 -2.23 20.49 0.95
C PRO A 34 -1.44 20.00 -0.27
N LEU A 35 -0.99 18.73 -0.27
CA LEU A 35 -0.19 18.17 -1.36
C LEU A 35 -0.98 18.07 -2.67
N HIS A 36 -2.31 18.03 -2.61
CA HIS A 36 -3.16 18.01 -3.80
C HIS A 36 -3.12 19.31 -4.61
N ALA A 37 -2.68 20.42 -3.99
CA ALA A 37 -2.57 21.72 -4.63
C ALA A 37 -1.16 22.02 -5.17
N LEU A 38 -0.18 21.16 -4.89
CA LEU A 38 1.19 21.37 -5.35
C LEU A 38 1.31 21.19 -6.87
N PRO A 39 2.20 21.95 -7.55
CA PRO A 39 2.53 21.70 -8.95
C PRO A 39 2.92 20.24 -9.18
N GLY A 40 2.34 19.62 -10.22
CA GLY A 40 2.55 18.21 -10.53
C GLY A 40 1.66 17.23 -9.76
N ALA A 41 0.77 17.69 -8.87
CA ALA A 41 -0.14 16.81 -8.11
C ALA A 41 -1.10 16.01 -9.01
N GLY A 42 -1.42 16.54 -10.19
CA GLY A 42 -2.22 15.86 -11.21
C GLY A 42 -1.52 14.66 -11.88
N GLU A 43 -0.19 14.61 -11.82
CA GLU A 43 0.62 13.49 -12.34
C GLU A 43 0.73 12.35 -11.32
N LEU A 44 0.37 12.61 -10.06
CA LEU A 44 0.39 11.62 -9.00
C LEU A 44 -0.86 10.75 -9.01
N ARG A 45 -0.63 9.45 -8.84
CA ARG A 45 -1.70 8.50 -8.54
C ARG A 45 -1.92 8.43 -7.03
N TRP A 46 -2.85 9.22 -6.54
CA TRP A 46 -3.31 9.23 -5.14
C TRP A 46 -3.95 7.90 -4.75
N THR A 47 -3.48 7.29 -3.67
CA THR A 47 -4.10 6.12 -3.02
C THR A 47 -5.30 6.62 -2.22
N ARG A 48 -6.48 6.01 -2.44
CA ARG A 48 -7.66 6.36 -1.64
C ARG A 48 -7.44 5.96 -0.18
N PRO A 49 -7.98 6.69 0.81
CA PRO A 49 -7.78 6.39 2.22
C PRO A 49 -8.15 4.96 2.61
N GLU A 50 -9.15 4.35 1.97
CA GLU A 50 -9.58 2.97 2.23
C GLU A 50 -8.53 1.93 1.82
N GLY A 51 -7.58 2.32 0.96
CA GLY A 51 -6.45 1.49 0.52
C GLY A 51 -5.17 1.70 1.33
N TRP A 52 -5.16 2.59 2.32
CA TRP A 52 -3.99 2.85 3.15
C TRP A 52 -3.73 1.72 4.14
N HIS A 53 -2.50 1.21 4.12
CA HIS A 53 -2.04 0.15 4.99
C HIS A 53 -0.51 0.26 5.14
N PHE A 54 0.01 -0.29 6.23
CA PHE A 54 1.44 -0.53 6.38
C PHE A 54 1.72 -1.97 5.99
N THR A 55 2.52 -2.16 4.95
CA THR A 55 3.02 -3.49 4.59
C THR A 55 4.15 -3.85 5.55
N LEU A 56 4.07 -5.04 6.14
CA LEU A 56 5.08 -5.57 7.07
C LEU A 56 6.03 -6.56 6.38
N ALA A 57 5.50 -7.38 5.48
CA ALA A 57 6.26 -8.37 4.74
C ALA A 57 5.54 -8.75 3.45
N PHE A 58 6.29 -9.16 2.43
CA PHE A 58 5.78 -9.79 1.22
C PHE A 58 6.09 -11.28 1.25
N HIS A 59 5.16 -12.11 0.78
CA HIS A 59 5.37 -13.56 0.64
C HIS A 59 5.65 -13.92 -0.83
N GLY A 60 6.70 -14.71 -1.06
CA GLY A 60 7.19 -15.11 -2.39
C GLY A 60 8.72 -15.05 -2.47
N GLU A 61 9.28 -15.11 -3.68
CA GLU A 61 10.70 -14.86 -3.92
C GLU A 61 11.01 -13.37 -3.72
N VAL A 62 11.25 -13.00 -2.47
CA VAL A 62 11.62 -11.64 -2.05
C VAL A 62 12.90 -11.77 -1.26
N GLU A 63 13.95 -11.02 -1.66
CA GLU A 63 15.20 -10.97 -0.91
C GLU A 63 14.91 -10.70 0.57
N HIS A 64 15.53 -11.48 1.48
CA HIS A 64 15.40 -11.33 2.93
C HIS A 64 16.10 -10.07 3.46
N ARG A 65 15.73 -8.90 2.94
CA ARG A 65 16.14 -7.62 3.50
C ARG A 65 15.16 -7.20 4.58
N ARG A 66 15.66 -6.48 5.59
CA ARG A 66 14.82 -5.81 6.59
C ARG A 66 13.85 -4.88 5.86
N HIS A 67 12.57 -5.18 5.93
CA HIS A 67 11.52 -4.33 5.41
C HIS A 67 11.21 -3.24 6.43
N THR A 68 11.29 -1.97 6.03
CA THR A 68 10.77 -0.86 6.84
C THR A 68 9.31 -0.64 6.43
N PRO A 69 8.35 -0.86 7.34
CA PRO A 69 6.94 -0.63 7.04
C PRO A 69 6.71 0.82 6.67
N HIS A 70 6.02 1.03 5.55
CA HIS A 70 5.64 2.35 5.08
C HIS A 70 4.23 2.30 4.50
N LEU A 71 3.58 3.46 4.50
CA LEU A 71 2.28 3.68 3.89
C LEU A 71 2.49 4.63 2.70
N THR A 72 1.88 4.29 1.56
CA THR A 72 2.05 5.07 0.31
C THR A 72 0.79 5.90 -0.01
N PRO A 73 0.76 7.20 0.32
CA PRO A 73 -0.41 8.06 0.05
C PRO A 73 -0.56 8.39 -1.45
N ALA A 74 0.54 8.43 -2.19
CA ALA A 74 0.56 8.67 -3.63
C ALA A 74 1.74 7.96 -4.30
N ARG A 75 1.62 7.69 -5.60
CA ARG A 75 2.71 7.16 -6.42
C ARG A 75 2.87 8.00 -7.68
N SER A 76 4.10 8.34 -8.04
CA SER A 76 4.42 8.89 -9.36
C SER A 76 4.56 7.76 -10.39
N ARG A 77 4.29 8.07 -11.66
CA ARG A 77 4.61 7.21 -12.80
C ARG A 77 5.88 7.66 -13.55
N GLY A 78 6.65 8.58 -12.97
CA GLY A 78 7.75 9.31 -13.61
C GLY A 78 7.33 10.73 -14.00
N GLY A 79 8.30 11.60 -14.29
CA GLY A 79 8.05 12.95 -14.85
C GLY A 79 7.88 14.10 -13.85
N VAL A 80 7.62 13.81 -12.57
CA VAL A 80 7.38 14.84 -11.54
C VAL A 80 8.50 14.92 -10.50
N ASP A 81 8.89 16.14 -10.12
CA ASP A 81 9.77 16.36 -8.97
C ASP A 81 9.03 16.05 -7.66
N LEU A 82 9.46 15.00 -6.96
CA LEU A 82 8.84 14.55 -5.72
C LEU A 82 9.34 15.30 -4.47
N ARG A 83 10.41 16.10 -4.57
CA ARG A 83 10.99 16.78 -3.40
C ARG A 83 9.99 17.69 -2.67
N PRO A 84 9.16 18.52 -3.37
CA PRO A 84 8.15 19.34 -2.69
C PRO A 84 7.10 18.49 -1.96
N PHE A 85 6.71 17.36 -2.54
CA PHE A 85 5.73 16.43 -1.94
C PHE A 85 6.28 15.72 -0.70
N ALA A 86 7.58 15.43 -0.67
CA ALA A 86 8.25 14.83 0.49
C ALA A 86 8.56 15.86 1.59
N ALA A 87 8.87 17.10 1.22
CA ALA A 87 9.23 18.15 2.17
C ALA A 87 8.02 18.69 2.94
N ALA A 88 6.88 18.87 2.28
CA ALA A 88 5.68 19.45 2.89
C ALA A 88 5.17 18.69 4.14
N PRO A 89 5.12 17.34 4.17
CA PRO A 89 4.74 16.59 5.37
C PRO A 89 5.94 16.23 6.28
N ALA A 90 7.15 16.77 6.07
CA ALA A 90 8.34 16.32 6.79
C ALA A 90 8.24 16.49 8.33
N GLY A 91 7.45 17.45 8.80
CA GLY A 91 7.17 17.66 10.23
C GLY A 91 5.97 16.89 10.78
N PHE A 92 5.26 16.14 9.94
CA PHE A 92 4.08 15.39 10.37
C PHE A 92 4.48 14.18 11.23
N GLY A 93 4.05 14.22 12.50
CA GLY A 93 4.01 13.06 13.38
C GLY A 93 2.57 12.75 13.73
N GLY A 94 2.10 11.54 13.40
CA GLY A 94 0.79 11.07 13.83
C GLY A 94 0.76 10.68 15.30
N GLU A 95 -0.44 10.53 15.85
CA GLU A 95 -0.63 9.92 17.16
C GLU A 95 -0.14 8.45 17.14
N ARG A 96 0.44 8.00 18.26
CA ARG A 96 0.82 6.59 18.42
C ARG A 96 -0.43 5.75 18.67
N TRP A 97 -0.51 4.59 18.04
CA TRP A 97 -1.61 3.64 18.22
C TRP A 97 -1.08 2.21 18.26
N GLU A 98 -1.84 1.33 18.92
CA GLU A 98 -1.57 -0.10 19.00
C GLU A 98 -2.25 -0.81 17.81
N ALA A 99 -1.51 -1.65 17.08
CA ALA A 99 -2.08 -2.39 15.96
C ALA A 99 -2.93 -3.56 16.49
N GLY A 100 -4.24 -3.51 16.26
CA GLY A 100 -5.17 -4.54 16.78
C GLY A 100 -5.37 -5.77 15.88
N GLU A 101 -4.98 -5.70 14.60
CA GLU A 101 -5.19 -6.81 13.65
C GLU A 101 -4.10 -6.88 12.58
N LEU A 102 -3.56 -8.09 12.37
CA LEU A 102 -2.71 -8.44 11.24
C LEU A 102 -3.55 -9.05 10.14
N ARG A 103 -3.38 -8.59 8.89
CA ARG A 103 -4.04 -9.18 7.72
C ARG A 103 -3.04 -9.77 6.76
N LEU A 104 -3.30 -11.00 6.32
CA LEU A 104 -2.70 -11.57 5.12
C LEU A 104 -3.56 -11.16 3.93
N VAL A 105 -2.96 -10.44 3.00
CA VAL A 105 -3.66 -9.80 1.89
C VAL A 105 -3.17 -10.37 0.56
N ARG A 106 -4.11 -10.69 -0.31
CA ARG A 106 -3.87 -10.99 -1.72
C ARG A 106 -3.97 -9.72 -2.54
N SER A 107 -2.90 -9.41 -3.28
CA SER A 107 -2.91 -8.36 -4.29
C SER A 107 -3.29 -8.94 -5.64
N VAL A 108 -4.52 -8.66 -6.08
CA VAL A 108 -4.98 -8.92 -7.44
C VAL A 108 -4.44 -7.80 -8.33
N PRO A 109 -3.57 -8.09 -9.32
CA PRO A 109 -3.06 -7.07 -10.22
C PRO A 109 -4.19 -6.47 -11.06
N PRO A 110 -4.07 -5.19 -11.47
CA PRO A 110 -5.01 -4.60 -12.43
C PRO A 110 -4.95 -5.36 -13.76
N VAL A 111 -6.06 -5.39 -14.49
CA VAL A 111 -6.09 -5.86 -15.87
C VAL A 111 -5.19 -4.95 -16.72
N PRO A 112 -4.23 -5.51 -17.47
CA PRO A 112 -3.41 -4.72 -18.37
C PRO A 112 -4.25 -3.95 -19.39
N GLY A 113 -3.89 -2.68 -19.66
CA GLY A 113 -4.50 -1.87 -20.71
C GLY A 113 -5.75 -1.09 -20.31
N VAL A 114 -6.28 -1.24 -19.08
CA VAL A 114 -7.43 -0.47 -18.60
C VAL A 114 -6.97 0.83 -17.91
N PRO A 115 -7.27 2.01 -18.45
CA PRO A 115 -6.88 3.28 -17.84
C PRO A 115 -7.47 3.44 -16.44
N GLY A 116 -6.63 3.86 -15.48
CA GLY A 116 -7.06 4.12 -14.11
C GLY A 116 -7.26 2.89 -13.23
N GLU A 117 -7.12 1.67 -13.77
CA GLU A 117 -7.28 0.45 -12.97
C GLU A 117 -6.22 0.35 -11.87
N ARG A 118 -6.62 -0.31 -10.78
CA ARG A 118 -5.88 -0.37 -9.52
C ARG A 118 -5.80 -1.81 -9.05
N PRO A 119 -4.69 -2.23 -8.41
CA PRO A 119 -4.67 -3.48 -7.69
C PRO A 119 -5.84 -3.54 -6.71
N ARG A 120 -6.53 -4.67 -6.66
CA ARG A 120 -7.52 -4.97 -5.63
C ARG A 120 -6.83 -5.75 -4.51
N TYR A 121 -7.22 -5.44 -3.28
CA TYR A 121 -6.67 -6.06 -2.08
C TYR A 121 -7.77 -6.86 -1.40
N GLU A 122 -7.54 -8.16 -1.27
CA GLU A 122 -8.48 -9.09 -0.67
C GLU A 122 -7.86 -9.65 0.60
N THR A 123 -8.55 -9.56 1.72
CA THR A 123 -8.07 -10.18 2.97
C THR A 123 -8.29 -11.68 2.87
N VAL A 124 -7.20 -12.43 2.89
CA VAL A 124 -7.21 -13.90 2.86
C VAL A 124 -7.42 -14.46 4.27
N ARG A 125 -6.79 -13.83 5.26
CA ARG A 125 -6.92 -14.17 6.67
C ARG A 125 -6.58 -12.96 7.53
N ALA A 126 -7.17 -12.90 8.72
CA ALA A 126 -6.89 -11.90 9.73
C ALA A 126 -6.62 -12.56 11.08
N TRP A 127 -5.76 -11.95 11.89
CA TRP A 127 -5.44 -12.37 13.24
C TRP A 127 -5.49 -11.15 14.15
N ALA A 128 -6.24 -11.24 15.25
CA ALA A 128 -6.19 -10.24 16.30
C ALA A 128 -4.77 -10.19 16.89
N LEU A 129 -4.24 -8.98 17.03
CA LEU A 129 -2.92 -8.70 17.61
C LEU A 129 -3.09 -8.18 19.03
N GLY A 130 -3.67 -9.01 19.91
CA GLY A 130 -3.78 -8.71 21.33
C GLY A 130 -4.70 -7.53 21.68
N ARG A 131 -5.16 -7.45 22.92
CA ARG A 131 -4.68 -8.19 24.11
C ARG A 131 -5.47 -9.46 24.39
#